data_AF-A0A962Y589-F1
#
_entry.id   AF-A0A962Y589-F1
#
_cell.length_a   1.000
_cell.length_b   1.000
_cell.length_c   1.000
_cell.angle_alpha   90.00
_cell.angle_beta   90.00
_cell.angle_gamma   90.00
#
_symmetry.space_group_name_H-M   'P 1'
#
loop_
_entity.id
_entity.type
_entity.pdbx_description
1 polymer ?
#
loop_
_entity_poly.entity_id
_entity_poly.type
_entity_poly.pdbx_seq_one_letter_code
_entity_poly.pdbx_strand_id
1 'polypeptide(L)'
;MAHSIFPSRWPAGPSVYLLLAGATALAGEPTVALDHFLRAADAGQCIESEAYRAIRQHGPGQATQLVQSALRAQSQRAEQQRALGCQGDIAAQAISAGADPQAVLAATAAGL
;
A
#
# COMPACT_ATOMS: atom_id res chain seq x y z
N MET A 1 -58.29 26.36 -31.56
CA MET A 1 -58.22 24.88 -31.60
C MET A 1 -57.35 24.49 -30.40
N ALA A 2 -57.87 24.42 -29.17
CA ALA A 2 -58.80 23.45 -28.57
C ALA A 2 -58.14 22.08 -28.29
N HIS A 3 -58.17 21.69 -27.00
CA HIS A 3 -57.91 20.37 -26.37
C HIS A 3 -56.42 20.06 -26.06
N SER A 4 -55.99 19.62 -24.87
CA SER A 4 -56.72 18.92 -23.79
C SER A 4 -56.15 19.17 -22.39
N ILE A 5 -57.08 19.19 -21.43
CA ILE A 5 -56.95 19.00 -19.98
C ILE A 5 -56.78 17.48 -19.72
N PHE A 6 -55.83 17.05 -18.86
CA PHE A 6 -56.14 16.25 -17.66
C PHE A 6 -54.95 16.04 -16.71
N PRO A 7 -55.14 16.29 -15.41
CA PRO A 7 -54.17 16.07 -14.33
C PRO A 7 -54.43 14.77 -13.55
N SER A 8 -53.38 14.09 -13.12
CA SER A 8 -53.41 13.02 -12.11
C SER A 8 -52.07 13.03 -11.38
N ARG A 9 -51.92 13.73 -10.24
CA ARG A 9 -52.11 13.14 -8.91
C ARG A 9 -51.22 11.90 -8.74
N TRP A 10 -50.13 12.01 -7.98
CA TRP A 10 -49.79 11.17 -6.81
C TRP A 10 -48.53 11.76 -6.11
N PRO A 11 -48.38 11.56 -4.78
CA PRO A 11 -47.75 12.51 -3.87
C PRO A 11 -46.32 12.13 -3.45
N ALA A 12 -45.68 13.12 -2.82
CA ALA A 12 -44.63 13.05 -1.81
C ALA A 12 -44.11 11.65 -1.42
N GLY A 13 -42.81 11.47 -1.66
CA GLY A 13 -41.98 10.55 -0.91
C GLY A 13 -40.52 11.06 -0.92
N PRO A 14 -39.95 11.46 0.22
CA PRO A 14 -38.51 11.64 0.32
C PRO A 14 -37.87 10.26 0.40
N SER A 15 -37.48 9.70 -0.74
CA SER A 15 -36.67 8.48 -0.77
C SER A 15 -35.24 8.81 -0.36
N VAL A 16 -35.06 8.91 0.95
CA VAL A 16 -33.80 8.66 1.63
C VAL A 16 -33.43 7.20 1.39
N TYR A 17 -32.49 6.98 0.47
CA TYR A 17 -31.58 5.84 0.41
C TYR A 17 -30.22 6.48 0.12
N LEU A 18 -29.42 6.89 1.10
CA LEU A 18 -28.60 6.01 1.95
C LEU A 18 -27.96 4.90 1.11
N LEU A 19 -26.76 5.16 0.60
CA LEU A 19 -25.66 4.20 0.64
C LEU A 19 -24.34 4.96 0.52
N LEU A 20 -23.65 5.01 1.66
CA LEU A 20 -22.24 5.30 1.78
C LEU A 20 -21.48 4.46 0.74
N ALA A 21 -20.94 5.09 -0.29
CA ALA A 21 -19.68 4.63 -0.85
C ALA A 21 -18.57 5.15 0.05
N GLY A 22 -18.53 4.59 1.27
CA GLY A 22 -17.30 4.56 2.04
C GLY A 22 -16.32 3.78 1.18
N ALA A 23 -15.45 4.50 0.46
CA ALA A 23 -14.14 3.96 0.14
C ALA A 23 -13.43 3.83 1.49
N THR A 24 -13.77 2.77 2.22
CA THR A 24 -12.85 2.14 3.14
C THR A 24 -11.59 1.95 2.32
N ALA A 25 -10.61 2.82 2.53
CA ALA A 25 -9.22 2.46 2.35
C ALA A 25 -9.01 1.28 3.29
N LEU A 26 -9.35 0.10 2.80
CA LEU A 26 -9.02 -1.15 3.42
C LEU A 26 -7.51 -1.05 3.59
N ALA A 27 -7.10 -0.97 4.85
CA ALA A 27 -5.77 -1.27 5.31
C ALA A 27 -5.48 -2.75 5.01
N GLY A 28 -5.49 -3.09 3.72
CA GLY A 28 -4.96 -4.32 3.20
C GLY A 28 -3.55 -4.00 2.72
N GLU A 29 -2.54 -4.78 3.00
CA GLU A 29 -2.41 -5.93 3.89
C GLU A 29 -0.90 -6.22 3.76
N PRO A 30 -0.15 -6.46 4.85
CA PRO A 30 1.31 -6.66 4.78
C PRO A 30 1.75 -7.76 3.79
N THR A 31 0.84 -8.66 3.44
CA THR A 31 0.98 -9.71 2.41
C THR A 31 1.13 -9.16 0.99
N VAL A 32 0.36 -8.14 0.59
CA VAL A 32 0.45 -7.55 -0.76
C VAL A 32 1.80 -6.89 -1.01
N ALA A 33 2.35 -6.21 0.00
CA ALA A 33 3.68 -5.63 -0.06
C ALA A 33 4.77 -6.71 -0.13
N LEU A 34 4.63 -7.81 0.62
CA LEU A 34 5.59 -8.92 0.59
C LEU A 34 5.63 -9.59 -0.79
N ASP A 35 4.48 -9.95 -1.36
CA ASP A 35 4.38 -10.55 -2.69
C ASP A 35 4.90 -9.63 -3.80
N HIS A 36 4.75 -8.32 -3.63
CA HIS A 36 5.36 -7.35 -4.54
C HIS A 36 6.89 -7.42 -4.51
N PHE A 37 7.51 -7.40 -3.33
CA PHE A 37 8.98 -7.47 -3.21
C PHE A 37 9.56 -8.82 -3.62
N LEU A 38 8.87 -9.93 -3.34
CA LEU A 38 9.29 -11.26 -3.80
C LEU A 38 9.30 -11.33 -5.34
N ARG A 39 8.24 -10.83 -6.00
CA ARG A 39 8.19 -10.76 -7.46
C ARG A 39 9.25 -9.84 -8.05
N ALA A 40 9.54 -8.72 -7.40
CA ALA A 40 10.63 -7.83 -7.82
C ALA A 40 11.99 -8.54 -7.74
N ALA A 41 12.25 -9.27 -6.66
CA ALA A 41 13.47 -10.07 -6.52
C ALA A 41 13.55 -11.17 -7.60
N ASP A 42 12.45 -11.88 -7.86
CA ASP A 42 12.37 -12.89 -8.92
C ASP A 42 12.58 -12.27 -10.33
N ALA A 43 12.22 -11.00 -10.51
CA ALA A 43 12.50 -10.22 -11.73
C ALA A 43 13.94 -9.65 -11.80
N GLY A 44 14.80 -9.95 -10.81
CA GLY A 44 16.19 -9.49 -10.77
C GLY A 44 16.35 -8.06 -10.26
N GLN A 45 15.35 -7.49 -9.59
CA GLN A 45 15.41 -6.16 -9.00
C GLN A 45 15.87 -6.22 -7.54
N CYS A 46 16.56 -5.16 -7.11
CA CYS A 46 16.96 -4.99 -5.72
C CYS A 46 15.77 -4.56 -4.87
N ILE A 47 15.47 -5.35 -3.82
CA ILE A 47 14.33 -5.12 -2.93
C ILE A 47 14.44 -3.75 -2.25
N GLU A 48 15.64 -3.27 -1.93
CA GLU A 48 15.82 -1.93 -1.35
C GLU A 48 15.30 -0.82 -2.26
N SER A 49 15.56 -0.92 -3.56
CA SER A 49 15.13 0.10 -4.52
C SER A 49 13.61 0.13 -4.68
N GLU A 50 12.98 -1.04 -4.68
CA GLU A 50 11.51 -1.13 -4.73
C GLU A 50 10.89 -0.69 -3.40
N ALA A 51 11.48 -1.02 -2.26
CA ALA A 51 11.03 -0.55 -0.95
C ALA A 51 11.07 0.98 -0.87
N TYR A 52 12.17 1.61 -1.29
CA TYR A 52 12.27 3.07 -1.36
C TYR A 52 11.19 3.68 -2.26
N ARG A 53 10.98 3.13 -3.45
CA ARG A 53 9.91 3.59 -4.37
C ARG A 53 8.53 3.46 -3.75
N ALA A 54 8.23 2.33 -3.13
CA ALA A 54 6.95 2.10 -2.46
C ALA A 54 6.74 3.10 -1.32
N ILE A 55 7.74 3.35 -0.49
CA ILE A 55 7.64 4.32 0.62
C ILE A 55 7.40 5.73 0.08
N ARG A 56 8.09 6.12 -1.01
CA ARG A 56 7.88 7.42 -1.66
C ARG A 56 6.48 7.57 -2.26
N GLN A 57 5.89 6.49 -2.77
CA GLN A 57 4.56 6.51 -3.41
C GLN A 57 3.42 6.50 -2.39
N HIS A 58 3.53 5.69 -1.33
CA HIS A 58 2.51 5.52 -0.30
C HIS A 58 2.64 6.52 0.86
N GLY A 59 3.80 7.16 0.98
CA GLY A 59 4.11 8.12 2.03
C GLY A 59 4.55 7.48 3.34
N PRO A 60 4.95 8.32 4.32
CA PRO A 60 5.59 7.87 5.56
C PRO A 60 4.67 7.04 6.46
N GLY A 61 3.34 7.21 6.35
CA GLY A 61 2.36 6.48 7.16
C GLY A 61 2.33 4.96 6.92
N GLN A 62 2.82 4.50 5.76
CA GLN A 62 2.92 3.07 5.42
C GLN A 62 4.37 2.56 5.46
N ALA A 63 5.34 3.44 5.73
CA ALA A 63 6.75 3.12 5.58
C ALA A 63 7.19 1.95 6.45
N THR A 64 6.75 1.91 7.71
CA THR A 64 7.06 0.84 8.65
C THR A 64 6.61 -0.53 8.12
N GLN A 65 5.41 -0.62 7.58
CA GLN A 65 4.86 -1.88 7.05
C GLN A 65 5.62 -2.31 5.78
N LEU A 66 5.91 -1.36 4.89
CA LEU A 66 6.69 -1.62 3.68
C LEU A 66 8.11 -2.10 4.02
N VAL A 67 8.76 -1.52 5.03
CA VAL A 67 10.06 -1.97 5.52
C VAL A 67 9.99 -3.40 6.07
N GLN A 68 8.99 -3.72 6.89
CA GLN A 68 8.83 -5.08 7.43
C GLN A 68 8.66 -6.11 6.30
N SER A 69 7.81 -5.82 5.32
CA SER A 69 7.59 -6.71 4.18
C SER A 69 8.84 -6.81 3.30
N ALA A 70 9.58 -5.72 3.09
CA ALA A 70 10.82 -5.71 2.32
C ALA A 70 11.93 -6.53 3.00
N LEU A 71 12.11 -6.38 4.32
CA LEU A 71 13.09 -7.17 5.08
C LEU A 71 12.74 -8.66 5.08
N ARG A 72 11.46 -9.00 5.20
CA ARG A 72 11.00 -10.39 5.10
C ARG A 72 11.20 -10.97 3.70
N ALA A 73 11.00 -10.19 2.64
CA ALA A 73 11.33 -10.62 1.28
C ALA A 73 12.85 -10.80 1.11
N GLN A 74 13.63 -9.88 1.67
CA GLN A 74 15.08 -9.90 1.59
C GLN A 74 15.67 -11.10 2.32
N SER A 75 15.15 -11.49 3.49
CA SER A 75 15.61 -12.70 4.19
C SER A 75 15.32 -13.97 3.38
N GLN A 76 14.17 -14.03 2.68
CA GLN A 76 13.81 -15.16 1.81
C GLN A 76 14.61 -15.21 0.50
N ARG A 77 15.07 -14.05 0.00
CA ARG A 77 15.83 -13.93 -1.26
C ARG A 77 17.28 -13.48 -1.04
N ALA A 78 17.83 -13.68 0.17
CA ALA A 78 19.11 -13.09 0.56
C ALA A 78 20.27 -13.49 -0.35
N GLU A 79 20.32 -14.76 -0.77
CA GLU A 79 21.35 -15.26 -1.68
C GLU A 79 21.21 -14.68 -3.09
N GLN A 80 19.98 -14.59 -3.60
CA GLN A 80 19.68 -13.99 -4.90
C GLN A 80 20.05 -12.50 -4.91
N GLN A 81 19.66 -11.76 -3.87
CA GLN A 81 19.97 -10.33 -3.74
C GLN A 81 21.48 -10.10 -3.61
N ARG A 82 22.20 -10.97 -2.89
CA ARG A 82 23.68 -10.94 -2.86
C ARG A 82 24.30 -11.22 -4.22
N ALA A 83 23.78 -12.20 -4.97
CA ALA A 83 24.26 -12.51 -6.32
C ALA A 83 24.03 -11.35 -7.31
N LEU A 84 22.99 -10.56 -7.10
CA LEU A 84 22.70 -9.34 -7.87
C LEU A 84 23.56 -8.12 -7.45
N GLY A 85 24.30 -8.21 -6.34
CA GLY A 85 25.08 -7.10 -5.79
C GLY A 85 24.25 -6.05 -5.04
N CYS A 86 23.03 -6.38 -4.64
CA CYS A 86 22.18 -5.53 -3.82
C CYS A 86 22.78 -5.38 -2.40
N GLN A 87 22.80 -4.16 -1.88
CA GLN A 87 23.52 -3.81 -0.64
C GLN A 87 22.61 -3.85 0.59
N GLY A 88 21.29 -3.74 0.39
CA GLY A 88 20.31 -4.10 1.40
C GLY A 88 20.07 -3.09 2.52
N ASP A 89 20.37 -1.80 2.31
CA ASP A 89 20.15 -0.76 3.34
C ASP A 89 18.72 -0.20 3.30
N ILE A 90 17.73 -1.08 3.48
CA ILE A 90 16.30 -0.76 3.44
C ILE A 90 15.92 0.24 4.55
N ALA A 91 16.55 0.11 5.72
CA ALA A 91 16.27 0.96 6.88
C ALA A 91 16.74 2.40 6.66
N ALA A 92 17.96 2.62 6.16
CA ALA A 92 18.44 3.96 5.84
C ALA A 92 17.59 4.62 4.75
N GLN A 93 17.19 3.85 3.73
CA GLN A 93 16.33 4.35 2.66
C GLN A 93 14.94 4.74 3.15
N ALA A 94 14.34 3.99 4.07
CA ALA A 94 13.06 4.33 4.68
C ALA A 94 13.13 5.64 5.46
N ILE A 95 14.16 5.82 6.29
CA ILE A 95 14.38 7.07 7.03
C ILE A 95 14.55 8.25 6.06
N SER A 96 15.34 8.07 5.00
CA SER A 96 15.53 9.09 3.97
C SER A 96 14.24 9.45 3.22
N ALA A 97 13.28 8.52 3.15
CA ALA A 97 11.97 8.72 2.56
C ALA A 97 10.95 9.35 3.54
N GLY A 98 11.37 9.67 4.76
CA GLY A 98 10.55 10.32 5.78
C GLY A 98 9.88 9.36 6.78
N ALA A 99 10.26 8.08 6.77
CA ALA A 99 9.82 7.14 7.79
C ALA A 99 10.37 7.52 9.17
N ASP A 100 9.58 7.26 10.21
CA ASP A 100 10.02 7.45 11.59
C ASP A 100 11.17 6.47 11.92
N PRO A 101 12.37 6.95 12.31
CA PRO A 101 13.53 6.10 12.57
C PRO A 101 13.28 5.05 13.65
N GLN A 102 12.54 5.40 14.71
CA GLN A 102 12.22 4.49 15.80
C GLN A 102 11.28 3.37 15.32
N ALA A 103 10.28 3.70 14.50
CA ALA A 103 9.39 2.72 13.89
C ALA A 103 10.13 1.81 12.90
N VAL A 104 11.07 2.35 12.10
CA VAL A 104 11.92 1.57 11.19
C VAL A 104 12.82 0.61 11.98
N LEU A 105 13.45 1.06 13.06
CA LEU A 105 14.28 0.20 13.92
C LEU A 105 13.46 -0.92 14.56
N ALA A 106 12.26 -0.60 15.06
CA ALA A 106 11.34 -1.60 15.61
C ALA A 106 10.87 -2.61 14.55
N ALA A 107 10.61 -2.14 13.33
CA ALA A 107 10.29 -2.99 12.19
C ALA A 107 11.43 -3.92 11.80
N THR A 108 12.67 -3.42 11.79
CA THR A 108 13.85 -4.22 11.51
C THR A 108 14.08 -5.27 12.59
N ALA A 109 13.91 -4.91 13.86
CA ALA A 109 14.01 -5.84 14.98
C ALA A 109 12.89 -6.91 14.98
N ALA A 110 11.71 -6.60 14.46
CA ALA A 110 10.59 -7.54 14.36
C ALA A 110 10.59 -8.41 13.09
N GLY A 111 11.44 -8.07 12.11
CA GLY A 111 11.53 -8.71 10.79
C GLY A 111 12.71 -9.66 10.60
N LEU A 112 13.55 -9.82 11.63
CA LEU A 112 14.73 -10.70 11.67
C LEU A 112 14.53 -11.83 12.68
#